data_AF-A0A7S2QWY5-F1
#
_entry.id   AF-A0A7S2QWY5-F1
#
_cell.length_a   1.000
_cell.length_b   1.000
_cell.length_c   1.000
_cell.angle_alpha   90.00
_cell.angle_beta   90.00
_cell.angle_gamma   90.00
#
_symmetry.space_group_name_H-M   'P 1'
#
loop_
_entity.id
_entity.type
_entity.pdbx_description
1 polymer ?
#
loop_
_entity_poly.entity_id
_entity_poly.type
_entity_poly.pdbx_seq_one_letter_code
_entity_poly.pdbx_strand_id
1 'polypeptide(L)'
;QNTLNRQIQLQQTDQLFQKLQFTNIQVPPVDTQTKKRSAFRGVIWDKNSRAWRAKLSVKGKLVHVGLFEDKKEAAIAWDKKAIEVRGHNTRLNFPELVKDLSTIELKSKRIRKKVTQSESE
;
A
#
# COMPACT_ATOMS: atom_id res chain seq x y z
N GLN A 1 -4.56 61.43 17.29
CA GLN A 1 -3.94 60.17 17.76
C GLN A 1 -4.62 58.88 17.22
N ASN A 2 -5.95 58.83 17.02
CA ASN A 2 -6.65 57.55 16.73
C ASN A 2 -6.49 56.97 15.31
N THR A 3 -6.06 57.75 14.31
CA THR A 3 -5.87 57.25 12.93
C THR A 3 -4.54 56.53 12.73
N LEU A 4 -3.47 57.00 13.39
CA LEU A 4 -2.14 56.40 13.29
C LEU A 4 -2.10 55.03 13.95
N ASN A 5 -2.74 54.87 15.12
CA ASN A 5 -2.85 53.57 15.79
C ASN A 5 -3.66 52.58 14.96
N ARG A 6 -4.71 53.03 14.27
CA ARG A 6 -5.50 52.18 13.36
C ARG A 6 -4.70 51.77 12.13
N GLN A 7 -3.89 52.67 11.56
CA GLN A 7 -3.01 52.35 10.43
C GLN A 7 -1.88 51.39 10.80
N ILE A 8 -1.24 51.59 11.96
CA ILE A 8 -0.23 50.67 12.49
C ILE A 8 -0.85 49.30 12.74
N GLN A 9 -2.07 49.25 13.29
CA GLN A 9 -2.76 48.01 13.54
C GLN A 9 -3.18 47.30 12.24
N LEU A 10 -3.64 48.04 11.22
CA LEU A 10 -3.96 47.48 9.89
C LEU A 10 -2.70 46.98 9.16
N GLN A 11 -1.57 47.71 9.24
CA GLN A 11 -0.29 47.25 8.67
C GLN A 11 0.24 45.99 9.37
N GLN A 12 0.14 45.93 10.70
CA GLN A 12 0.55 44.75 11.46
C GLN A 12 -0.34 43.53 11.15
N THR A 13 -1.64 43.74 10.95
CA THR A 13 -2.55 42.65 10.54
C THR A 13 -2.27 42.16 9.13
N ASP A 14 -1.95 43.05 8.18
CA ASP A 14 -1.63 42.66 6.81
C ASP A 14 -0.29 41.89 6.72
N GLN A 15 0.72 42.31 7.48
CA GLN A 15 1.99 41.59 7.58
C GLN A 15 1.83 40.20 8.23
N LEU A 16 0.99 40.08 9.26
CA LEU A 16 0.65 38.79 9.86
C LEU A 16 -0.12 37.89 8.89
N PHE A 17 -1.08 38.45 8.13
CA PHE A 17 -1.84 37.70 7.13
C PHE A 17 -0.93 37.17 6.03
N GLN A 18 -0.02 37.98 5.50
CA GLN A 18 0.98 37.51 4.53
C GLN A 18 1.89 36.44 5.15
N LYS A 19 2.38 36.62 6.38
CA LYS A 19 3.23 35.63 7.07
C LYS A 19 2.53 34.28 7.28
N LEU A 20 1.22 34.29 7.55
CA LEU A 20 0.39 33.07 7.68
C LEU A 20 0.12 32.38 6.33
N GLN A 21 0.12 33.12 5.23
CA GLN A 21 0.02 32.57 3.86
C GLN A 21 1.36 31.98 3.39
N PHE A 22 2.49 32.54 3.84
CA PHE A 22 3.85 32.05 3.53
C PHE A 22 4.36 30.95 4.46
N THR A 23 3.75 30.75 5.63
CA THR A 23 3.84 29.46 6.36
C THR A 23 3.00 28.42 5.65
N ASN A 24 3.38 28.19 4.40
CA ASN A 24 3.09 27.04 3.61
C ASN A 24 3.82 25.89 4.31
N ILE A 25 3.28 25.43 5.43
CA ILE A 25 3.48 24.03 5.81
C ILE A 25 2.96 23.31 4.56
N GLN A 26 3.89 22.78 3.77
CA GLN A 26 3.56 21.78 2.78
C GLN A 26 2.94 20.64 3.57
N VAL A 27 1.64 20.73 3.82
CA VAL A 27 0.83 19.55 4.01
C VAL A 27 1.02 18.81 2.70
N PRO A 28 1.81 17.71 2.66
CA PRO A 28 1.88 16.89 1.46
C PRO A 28 0.43 16.61 1.07
N PRO A 29 0.10 16.58 -0.24
CA PRO A 29 -1.27 16.42 -0.70
C PRO A 29 -1.94 15.41 0.21
N VAL A 30 -2.90 15.87 1.03
CA VAL A 30 -3.67 14.98 1.88
C VAL A 30 -4.26 14.04 0.88
N ASP A 31 -3.73 12.82 0.84
CA ASP A 31 -4.29 11.76 0.07
C ASP A 31 -5.72 11.68 0.57
N THR A 32 -6.64 12.24 -0.20
CA THR A 32 -8.08 12.08 -0.02
C THR A 32 -8.41 10.66 -0.45
N GLN A 33 -7.69 9.68 0.14
CA GLN A 33 -7.92 8.26 0.06
C GLN A 33 -9.17 7.96 0.87
N THR A 34 -10.27 8.47 0.36
CA THR A 34 -11.59 7.96 0.62
C THR A 34 -11.51 6.44 0.48
N LYS A 35 -11.89 5.76 1.58
CA LYS A 35 -12.10 4.31 1.74
C LYS A 35 -10.82 3.48 1.99
N LYS A 36 -10.51 3.27 3.29
CA LYS A 36 -10.07 1.99 3.92
C LYS A 36 -9.11 1.09 3.11
N ARG A 37 -8.25 1.66 2.27
CA ARG A 37 -7.24 0.92 1.52
C ARG A 37 -5.93 1.15 2.25
N SER A 38 -5.16 0.10 2.46
CA SER A 38 -3.83 0.27 3.03
C SER A 38 -2.93 1.00 2.02
N ALA A 39 -1.78 1.50 2.47
CA ALA A 39 -0.72 1.99 1.58
C ALA A 39 -0.20 0.91 0.61
N PHE A 40 -0.52 -0.37 0.86
CA PHE A 40 -0.09 -1.50 0.05
C PHE A 40 -1.19 -1.98 -0.90
N ARG A 41 -0.77 -2.31 -2.12
CA ARG A 41 -1.64 -2.74 -3.20
C ARG A 41 -2.26 -4.09 -2.88
N GLY A 42 -3.59 -4.15 -3.00
CA GLY A 42 -4.36 -5.37 -2.76
C GLY A 42 -4.50 -5.75 -1.28
N VAL A 43 -4.04 -4.91 -0.35
CA VAL A 43 -4.14 -5.15 1.09
C VAL A 43 -5.19 -4.23 1.71
N ILE A 44 -6.15 -4.82 2.42
CA ILE A 44 -7.32 -4.15 2.99
C ILE A 44 -7.52 -4.64 4.41
N TRP A 45 -7.81 -3.73 5.35
CA TRP A 45 -8.20 -4.14 6.70
C TRP A 45 -9.61 -4.72 6.72
N ASP A 46 -9.74 -5.93 7.22
CA ASP A 46 -11.02 -6.58 7.43
C ASP A 46 -11.41 -6.47 8.91
N LYS A 47 -12.48 -5.72 9.17
CA LYS A 47 -12.97 -5.47 10.52
C LYS A 47 -13.52 -6.73 11.19
N ASN A 48 -14.07 -7.67 10.42
CA ASN A 48 -14.72 -8.86 10.97
C ASN A 48 -13.68 -9.86 11.46
N SER A 49 -12.63 -10.08 10.67
CA SER A 49 -11.52 -10.95 11.05
C SER A 49 -10.44 -10.24 11.88
N ARG A 50 -10.54 -8.92 12.06
CA ARG A 50 -9.53 -8.07 12.72
C ARG A 50 -8.13 -8.33 12.15
N ALA A 51 -8.04 -8.50 10.83
CA ALA A 51 -6.84 -8.88 10.12
C ALA A 51 -6.70 -8.14 8.78
N TRP A 52 -5.47 -8.05 8.28
CA TRP A 52 -5.15 -7.56 6.95
C TRP A 52 -5.40 -8.64 5.92
N ARG A 53 -6.31 -8.35 5.01
CA ARG A 53 -6.66 -9.25 3.91
C ARG A 53 -5.93 -8.85 2.63
N ALA A 54 -5.19 -9.79 2.07
CA ALA A 54 -4.57 -9.66 0.76
C ALA A 54 -5.45 -10.30 -0.33
N LYS A 55 -5.74 -9.54 -1.39
CA LYS A 55 -6.50 -10.01 -2.56
C LYS A 55 -5.84 -9.55 -3.86
N LEU A 56 -5.81 -10.43 -4.85
CA LEU A 56 -5.22 -10.19 -6.16
C LEU A 56 -6.29 -10.39 -7.24
N SER A 57 -6.53 -9.38 -8.08
CA SER A 57 -7.39 -9.55 -9.27
C SER A 57 -6.56 -10.06 -10.45
N VAL A 58 -6.97 -11.18 -11.04
CA VAL A 58 -6.29 -11.84 -12.15
C VAL A 58 -7.32 -12.11 -13.24
N LYS A 59 -7.15 -11.50 -14.41
CA LYS A 59 -8.06 -11.69 -15.57
C LYS A 59 -9.55 -11.56 -15.18
N GLY A 60 -9.89 -10.55 -14.37
CA GLY A 60 -11.25 -10.30 -13.89
C GLY A 60 -11.70 -11.15 -12.69
N LYS A 61 -10.94 -12.16 -12.28
CA LYS A 61 -11.25 -13.01 -11.11
C LYS A 61 -10.49 -12.54 -9.87
N LEU A 62 -11.18 -12.48 -8.73
CA LEU A 62 -10.57 -12.10 -7.45
C LEU A 62 -10.00 -13.34 -6.76
N VAL A 63 -8.68 -13.41 -6.64
CA VAL A 63 -7.94 -14.45 -5.92
C VAL A 63 -7.72 -13.99 -4.49
N HIS A 64 -8.17 -14.80 -3.53
CA HIS A 64 -7.85 -14.59 -2.12
C HIS A 64 -6.42 -15.06 -1.84
N VAL A 65 -5.57 -14.17 -1.33
CA VAL A 65 -4.18 -14.51 -1.01
C VAL A 65 -4.08 -15.00 0.44
N GLY A 66 -4.73 -14.29 1.37
CA GLY A 66 -4.71 -14.66 2.79
C GLY A 66 -5.22 -13.55 3.73
N LEU A 67 -5.24 -13.89 5.02
CA LEU A 67 -5.46 -12.99 6.16
C LEU A 67 -4.20 -13.00 7.01
N PHE A 68 -3.76 -11.82 7.44
CA PHE A 68 -2.50 -11.61 8.17
C PHE A 68 -2.71 -10.61 9.30
N GLU A 69 -1.93 -10.73 10.37
CA GLU A 69 -1.98 -9.77 11.48
C GLU A 69 -1.31 -8.45 11.10
N ASP A 70 -0.29 -8.52 10.23
CA ASP A 70 0.48 -7.39 9.78
C ASP A 70 0.23 -7.00 8.33
N LYS A 71 0.13 -5.68 8.10
CA LYS A 71 -0.04 -5.11 6.75
C LYS A 71 1.15 -5.41 5.83
N LYS A 72 2.36 -5.47 6.38
CA LYS A 72 3.59 -5.72 5.62
C LYS A 72 3.62 -7.18 5.14
N GLU A 73 3.29 -8.13 6.02
CA GLU A 73 3.22 -9.55 5.66
C GLU A 73 2.17 -9.81 4.59
N ALA A 74 0.98 -9.21 4.73
CA ALA A 74 -0.07 -9.29 3.72
C ALA A 74 0.41 -8.78 2.34
N ALA A 75 1.20 -7.71 2.32
CA ALA A 75 1.74 -7.11 1.11
C ALA A 75 2.85 -7.98 0.48
N ILE A 76 3.71 -8.59 1.30
CA ILE A 76 4.72 -9.57 0.83
C ILE A 76 4.03 -10.79 0.22
N ALA A 77 2.99 -11.33 0.88
CA ALA A 77 2.23 -12.45 0.36
C ALA A 77 1.52 -12.09 -0.97
N TRP A 78 1.01 -10.87 -1.08
CA TRP A 78 0.44 -10.35 -2.32
C TRP A 78 1.49 -10.31 -3.44
N ASP A 79 2.69 -9.80 -3.16
CA ASP A 79 3.78 -9.72 -4.14
C ASP A 79 4.19 -11.11 -4.66
N LYS A 80 4.39 -12.07 -3.75
CA LYS A 80 4.68 -13.47 -4.10
C LYS A 80 3.60 -14.05 -5.03
N LYS A 81 2.33 -13.88 -4.66
CA LYS A 81 1.23 -14.39 -5.49
C LYS A 81 1.10 -13.66 -6.83
N ALA A 82 1.43 -12.38 -6.85
CA ALA A 82 1.41 -11.57 -8.07
C ALA A 82 2.48 -12.04 -9.06
N ILE A 83 3.69 -12.37 -8.59
CA ILE A 83 4.77 -12.93 -9.42
C ILE A 83 4.38 -14.32 -9.95
N GLU A 84 3.85 -15.19 -9.10
CA GLU A 84 3.42 -16.54 -9.49
C GLU A 84 2.43 -16.50 -10.66
N VAL A 85 1.49 -15.55 -10.63
CA VAL A 85 0.37 -15.51 -11.58
C VAL A 85 0.62 -14.62 -12.80
N ARG A 86 1.36 -13.52 -12.65
CA ARG A 86 1.58 -12.52 -13.71
C ARG A 86 3.03 -12.51 -14.23
N GLY A 87 3.98 -13.14 -13.53
CA GLY A 87 5.40 -13.20 -13.87
C GLY A 87 6.26 -12.08 -13.26
N HIS A 88 7.54 -12.09 -13.59
CA HIS A 88 8.58 -11.22 -12.99
C HIS A 88 8.43 -9.73 -13.31
N ASN A 89 7.70 -9.38 -14.39
CA ASN A 89 7.47 -7.97 -14.77
C ASN A 89 6.31 -7.32 -14.00
N THR A 90 5.86 -7.96 -12.91
CA THR A 90 4.76 -7.46 -12.12
C THR A 90 5.23 -6.32 -11.22
N ARG A 91 4.48 -5.21 -11.20
CA ARG A 91 4.73 -4.14 -10.24
C ARG A 91 4.42 -4.64 -8.81
N LEU A 92 5.42 -4.64 -7.94
CA LEU A 92 5.32 -5.14 -6.57
C LEU A 92 5.18 -4.00 -5.57
N ASN A 93 4.80 -4.33 -4.33
CA ASN A 93 4.88 -3.44 -3.18
C ASN A 93 6.33 -3.31 -2.70
N PHE A 94 7.08 -4.41 -2.69
CA PHE A 94 8.47 -4.49 -2.25
C PHE A 94 9.38 -5.11 -3.33
N PRO A 95 9.66 -4.38 -4.42
CA PRO A 95 10.55 -4.87 -5.48
C PRO A 95 11.96 -5.20 -4.99
N GLU A 96 12.44 -4.52 -3.96
CA GLU A 96 13.74 -4.78 -3.32
C GLU A 96 13.84 -6.19 -2.73
N LEU A 97 12.76 -6.71 -2.14
CA LEU A 97 12.75 -8.04 -1.53
C LEU A 97 12.81 -9.17 -2.57
N VAL A 98 12.47 -8.88 -3.82
CA VAL A 98 12.37 -9.88 -4.89
C VAL A 98 13.65 -10.01 -5.68
N LYS A 99 14.49 -8.98 -5.71
CA LYS A 99 15.85 -9.07 -6.28
C LYS A 99 16.66 -10.17 -5.61
N ASP A 100 16.46 -10.36 -4.31
CA ASP A 100 17.14 -11.42 -3.55
C ASP A 100 16.49 -12.80 -3.79
N LEU A 101 15.19 -12.86 -4.05
CA LEU A 101 14.44 -14.10 -4.27
C LEU A 101 14.62 -14.70 -5.68
N SER A 102 14.90 -13.88 -6.71
CA SER A 102 15.23 -14.41 -8.05
C SER A 102 16.46 -15.34 -8.04
N THR A 103 17.34 -15.19 -7.05
CA THR A 103 18.50 -16.05 -6.84
C THR A 103 18.12 -17.39 -6.20
N ILE A 104 17.02 -17.45 -5.45
CA ILE A 104 16.60 -18.62 -4.67
C ILE A 104 15.63 -19.52 -5.46
N GLU A 105 14.73 -18.94 -6.25
CA GLU A 105 13.64 -19.68 -6.90
C GLU A 105 14.05 -20.47 -8.15
N LEU A 106 15.24 -20.22 -8.72
CA LEU A 106 15.86 -21.08 -9.73
C LEU A 106 16.29 -22.46 -9.16
N LYS A 107 16.45 -22.60 -7.84
CA LYS A 107 16.82 -23.88 -7.21
C LYS A 107 15.62 -24.77 -6.86
N SER A 108 14.42 -24.20 -6.73
CA SER A 108 13.23 -24.92 -6.23
C SER A 108 12.39 -25.61 -7.32
N LYS A 109 12.74 -25.44 -8.60
CA LYS A 109 11.91 -25.81 -9.76
C LYS A 109 11.80 -27.32 -10.06
N ARG A 110 12.02 -28.22 -9.10
CA ARG A 110 12.02 -29.67 -9.36
C ARG A 110 11.51 -30.56 -8.23
N ILE A 111 10.29 -30.37 -7.75
CA ILE A 111 9.52 -31.49 -7.15
C ILE A 111 8.08 -31.46 -7.68
N ARG A 112 7.86 -32.12 -8.81
CA ARG A 112 6.51 -32.53 -9.23
C ARG A 112 6.02 -33.56 -8.22
N LYS A 113 5.04 -33.23 -7.37
CA LYS A 113 4.27 -34.28 -6.67
C LYS A 113 3.38 -34.95 -7.71
N LYS A 114 3.73 -36.18 -8.11
CA LYS A 114 2.79 -37.13 -8.73
C LYS A 114 1.67 -37.35 -7.72
N VAL A 115 0.47 -36.86 -8.01
CA VAL A 115 -0.74 -37.34 -7.36
C VAL A 115 -1.10 -38.64 -8.05
N THR A 116 -0.81 -39.76 -7.40
CA THR A 116 -1.38 -41.06 -7.76
C THR A 116 -2.78 -41.12 -7.17
N GLN A 117 -3.81 -41.10 -8.02
CA GLN A 117 -5.11 -41.66 -7.68
C GLN A 117 -4.93 -43.17 -7.54
N SER A 118 -5.25 -43.70 -6.37
CA SER A 118 -5.63 -45.10 -6.21
C SER A 118 -7.02 -45.08 -5.60
N GLU A 119 -8.00 -45.28 -6.48
CA GLU A 119 -9.33 -45.77 -6.13
C GLU A 119 -9.16 -47.06 -5.33
N SER A 120 -9.85 -47.16 -4.20
CA SER A 120 -10.07 -48.43 -3.52
C SER A 120 -11.56 -48.74 -3.64
N GLU A 121 -11.82 -49.90 -4.23
CA GLU A 121 -13.09 -50.61 -4.37
C GLU A 121 -13.89 -50.70 -3.07
#